data_AF-A0A098S0C6-F1
#
_entry.id   AF-A0A098S0C6-F1
#
_cell.length_a   1.000
_cell.length_b   1.000
_cell.length_c   1.000
_cell.angle_alpha   90.00
_cell.angle_beta   90.00
_cell.angle_gamma   90.00
#
_symmetry.space_group_name_H-M   'P 1'
#
loop_
_entity.id
_entity.type
_entity.pdbx_description
1 polymer ?
#
loop_
_entity_poly.entity_id
_entity_poly.type
_entity_poly.pdbx_seq_one_letter_code
_entity_poly.pdbx_strand_id
1 'polypeptide(L)'
;MKYPFGFLVLVLLLWSCSKTIIPYERTGKVNAISHENAIVVLSSQGQAEHLDKSVYHAERNAFENLLFKGIPNTNQESPMVPNEYLALEDNGVILERLLVNQGYKRFIMDSYTSHSSVSCGVTFVDQVIKIDLRGLRNFLQEEGITKKFGL
;
A
#
# COMPACT_ATOMS: atom_id res chain seq x y z
N MET A 1 6.66 -15.44 57.89
CA MET A 1 6.05 -14.80 56.70
C MET A 1 7.17 -14.09 55.94
N LYS A 2 7.74 -14.68 54.88
CA LYS A 2 9.07 -14.25 54.34
C LYS A 2 9.17 -14.10 52.82
N TYR A 3 8.08 -13.86 52.06
CA TYR A 3 8.21 -13.71 50.59
C TYR A 3 7.28 -12.66 49.92
N PRO A 4 7.04 -11.45 50.46
CA PRO A 4 6.28 -10.44 49.71
C PRO A 4 7.09 -9.83 48.54
N PHE A 5 8.43 -9.89 48.59
CA PHE A 5 9.30 -9.21 47.61
C PHE A 5 9.44 -9.98 46.29
N GLY A 6 9.38 -11.32 46.31
CA GLY A 6 9.51 -12.15 45.10
C GLY A 6 8.30 -12.07 44.17
N PHE A 7 7.10 -11.85 44.72
CA PHE A 7 5.86 -11.73 43.95
C PHE A 7 5.82 -10.43 43.14
N LEU A 8 6.35 -9.33 43.69
CA LEU A 8 6.40 -8.03 43.03
C LEU A 8 7.31 -8.04 41.77
N VAL A 9 8.43 -8.76 41.84
CA VAL A 9 9.38 -8.89 40.71
C VAL A 9 8.81 -9.74 39.58
N LEU A 10 8.02 -10.77 39.90
CA LEU A 10 7.39 -11.64 38.90
C LEU A 10 6.28 -10.91 38.11
N VAL A 11 5.54 -10.01 38.77
CA VAL A 11 4.48 -9.21 38.13
C VAL A 11 5.06 -8.18 37.17
N LEU A 12 6.23 -7.60 37.45
CA LEU A 12 6.90 -6.62 36.59
C LEU A 12 7.44 -7.22 35.29
N LEU A 13 7.73 -8.53 35.25
CA LEU A 13 8.26 -9.20 34.06
C LEU A 13 7.17 -9.57 33.03
N LEU A 14 5.89 -9.50 33.39
CA LEU A 14 4.76 -9.85 32.51
C LEU A 14 4.24 -8.68 31.66
N TRP A 15 4.81 -7.47 31.80
CA TRP A 15 4.38 -6.28 31.05
C TRP A 15 5.23 -5.95 29.82
N SER A 16 6.28 -6.72 29.53
CA SER A 16 7.11 -6.49 28.35
C SER A 16 6.57 -7.24 27.13
N CYS A 17 5.36 -6.88 26.69
CA CYS A 17 4.87 -7.22 25.36
C CYS A 17 4.99 -5.97 24.49
N SER A 18 6.21 -5.71 23.99
CA SER A 18 6.43 -4.62 23.05
C SER A 18 5.77 -4.96 21.73
N LYS A 19 4.70 -4.24 21.36
CA LYS A 19 4.10 -4.33 20.04
C LYS A 19 5.03 -3.62 19.06
N THR A 20 5.74 -4.38 18.25
CA THR A 20 6.54 -3.84 17.15
C THR A 20 5.62 -3.08 16.21
N ILE A 21 5.78 -1.77 16.06
CA ILE A 21 5.03 -0.98 15.08
C ILE A 21 5.86 -0.88 13.80
N ILE A 22 5.31 -1.31 12.67
CA ILE A 22 5.94 -1.27 11.35
C ILE A 22 5.31 -0.13 10.56
N PRO A 23 6.07 0.93 10.22
CA PRO A 23 5.58 1.98 9.35
C PRO A 23 5.49 1.48 7.91
N TYR A 24 4.64 2.14 7.11
CA TYR A 24 4.59 1.90 5.68
C TYR A 24 5.85 2.47 5.00
N GLU A 25 6.46 1.68 4.12
CA GLU A 25 7.51 2.12 3.22
C GLU A 25 7.22 1.63 1.80
N ARG A 26 7.34 2.53 0.82
CA ARG A 26 7.19 2.18 -0.60
C ARG A 26 8.37 1.33 -1.06
N THR A 27 8.09 0.19 -1.66
CA THR A 27 9.10 -0.71 -2.23
C THR A 27 8.87 -0.90 -3.72
N GLY A 28 9.89 -1.34 -4.47
CA GLY A 28 9.72 -1.73 -5.87
C GLY A 28 9.12 -3.12 -6.06
N LYS A 29 8.63 -3.77 -4.99
CA LYS A 29 8.16 -5.16 -5.02
C LYS A 29 6.72 -5.25 -5.54
N VAL A 30 6.55 -4.85 -6.80
CA VAL A 30 5.29 -4.90 -7.53
C VAL A 30 5.55 -5.51 -8.89
N ASN A 31 4.86 -6.60 -9.22
CA ASN A 31 5.01 -7.32 -10.48
C ASN A 31 3.68 -7.36 -11.23
N ALA A 32 3.74 -7.25 -12.55
CA ALA A 32 2.58 -7.46 -13.41
C ALA A 32 2.26 -8.96 -13.52
N ILE A 33 1.01 -9.34 -13.29
CA ILE A 33 0.50 -10.69 -13.58
C ILE A 33 -0.11 -10.72 -14.98
N SER A 34 -0.96 -9.72 -15.29
CA SER A 34 -1.60 -9.57 -16.59
C SER A 34 -2.05 -8.13 -16.80
N HIS A 35 -2.20 -7.72 -18.05
CA HIS A 35 -2.81 -6.44 -18.39
C HIS A 35 -3.68 -6.60 -19.64
N GLU A 36 -4.81 -5.91 -19.67
CA GLU A 36 -5.71 -5.89 -20.82
C GLU A 36 -6.42 -4.54 -20.90
N ASN A 37 -6.32 -3.86 -22.04
CA ASN A 37 -7.00 -2.59 -22.28
C ASN A 37 -6.73 -1.55 -21.18
N ALA A 38 -7.73 -1.28 -20.33
CA ALA A 38 -7.66 -0.35 -19.21
C ALA A 38 -7.60 -1.04 -17.84
N ILE A 39 -7.30 -2.33 -17.80
CA ILE A 39 -7.20 -3.13 -16.59
C ILE A 39 -5.76 -3.59 -16.44
N VAL A 40 -5.25 -3.54 -15.21
CA VAL A 40 -3.98 -4.18 -14.84
C VAL A 40 -4.19 -5.06 -13.61
N VAL A 41 -3.54 -6.23 -13.61
CA VAL A 41 -3.50 -7.14 -12.46
C VAL A 41 -2.06 -7.18 -11.96
N LEU A 42 -1.89 -6.78 -10.71
CA LEU A 42 -0.58 -6.64 -10.07
C LEU A 42 -0.47 -7.57 -8.86
N SER A 43 0.72 -8.13 -8.64
CA SER A 43 1.12 -8.73 -7.38
C SER A 43 2.00 -7.74 -6.63
N SER A 44 1.64 -7.35 -5.42
CA SER A 44 2.39 -6.41 -4.59
C SER A 44 2.68 -6.98 -3.22
N GLN A 45 3.90 -6.77 -2.72
CA GLN A 45 4.29 -7.21 -1.38
C GLN A 45 4.00 -6.14 -0.32
N GLY A 46 3.48 -6.60 0.80
CA GLY A 46 3.28 -5.78 2.00
C GLY A 46 3.72 -6.53 3.25
N GLN A 47 4.14 -5.77 4.27
CA GLN A 47 4.49 -6.33 5.57
C GLN A 47 4.05 -5.40 6.69
N ALA A 48 3.44 -5.96 7.73
CA ALA A 48 2.99 -5.23 8.93
C ALA A 48 2.81 -6.18 10.12
N GLU A 49 2.31 -5.64 11.23
CA GLU A 49 2.07 -6.35 12.49
C GLU A 49 0.95 -7.39 12.39
N HIS A 50 0.00 -7.16 11.48
CA HIS A 50 -1.15 -8.03 11.26
C HIS A 50 -1.59 -8.00 9.79
N LEU A 51 -2.42 -8.98 9.44
CA LEU A 51 -2.84 -9.24 8.06
C LEU A 51 -3.45 -8.00 7.39
N ASP A 52 -4.48 -7.39 7.98
CA ASP A 52 -5.19 -6.24 7.37
C ASP A 52 -4.27 -5.07 7.05
N LYS A 53 -3.31 -4.78 7.94
CA LYS A 53 -2.35 -3.70 7.72
C LYS A 53 -1.30 -4.08 6.69
N SER A 54 -0.94 -5.36 6.60
CA SER A 54 -0.04 -5.88 5.55
C SER A 54 -0.70 -5.78 4.18
N VAL A 55 -1.99 -6.10 4.08
CA VAL A 55 -2.81 -5.91 2.87
C VAL A 55 -2.89 -4.43 2.51
N TYR A 56 -3.16 -3.55 3.47
CA TYR A 56 -3.12 -2.09 3.25
C TYR A 56 -1.75 -1.63 2.71
N HIS A 57 -0.64 -2.09 3.30
CA HIS A 57 0.71 -1.77 2.81
C HIS A 57 0.92 -2.27 1.37
N ALA A 58 0.50 -3.50 1.06
CA ALA A 58 0.63 -4.06 -0.29
C ALA A 58 -0.18 -3.28 -1.33
N GLU A 59 -1.44 -2.95 -1.02
CA GLU A 59 -2.31 -2.16 -1.88
C GLU A 59 -1.74 -0.76 -2.11
N ARG A 60 -1.39 -0.05 -1.03
CA ARG A 60 -0.78 1.27 -1.14
C ARG A 60 0.51 1.23 -1.95
N ASN A 61 1.34 0.20 -1.75
CA ASN A 61 2.56 0.00 -2.51
C ASN A 61 2.29 -0.15 -4.02
N ALA A 62 1.25 -0.91 -4.40
CA ALA A 62 0.86 -1.05 -5.80
C ALA A 62 0.45 0.29 -6.41
N PHE A 63 -0.40 1.05 -5.72
CA PHE A 63 -0.87 2.36 -6.20
C PHE A 63 0.23 3.41 -6.25
N GLU A 64 1.10 3.50 -5.24
CA GLU A 64 2.21 4.46 -5.28
C GLU A 64 3.22 4.14 -6.40
N ASN A 65 3.48 2.85 -6.68
CA ASN A 65 4.31 2.50 -7.84
C ASN A 65 3.61 2.85 -9.15
N LEU A 66 2.31 2.55 -9.29
CA LEU A 66 1.53 2.89 -10.48
C LEU A 66 1.50 4.41 -10.74
N LEU A 67 1.34 5.21 -9.69
CA LEU A 67 1.29 6.66 -9.79
C LEU A 67 2.65 7.28 -10.10
N PHE A 68 3.71 6.88 -9.38
CA PHE A 68 4.96 7.65 -9.35
C PHE A 68 6.16 6.97 -10.00
N LYS A 69 6.07 5.67 -10.32
CA LYS A 69 7.17 4.92 -10.97
C LYS A 69 6.78 4.26 -12.28
N GLY A 70 5.52 3.89 -12.44
CA GLY A 70 5.06 2.98 -13.48
C GLY A 70 5.37 1.51 -13.14
N ILE A 71 4.78 0.58 -13.91
CA ILE A 71 4.96 -0.87 -13.73
C ILE A 71 5.54 -1.47 -15.02
N PRO A 72 6.75 -2.05 -15.00
CA PRO A 72 7.37 -2.65 -16.17
C PRO A 72 6.48 -3.74 -16.81
N ASN A 73 6.51 -3.84 -18.15
CA ASN A 73 5.76 -4.82 -18.94
C ASN A 73 4.24 -4.71 -18.75
N THR A 74 3.71 -3.49 -18.73
CA THR A 74 2.25 -3.23 -18.61
C THR A 74 1.78 -2.14 -19.57
N ASN A 75 0.47 -1.92 -19.64
CA ASN A 75 -0.13 -0.73 -20.26
C ASN A 75 0.11 0.58 -19.48
N GLN A 76 0.82 0.54 -18.34
CA GLN A 76 1.19 1.70 -17.53
C GLN A 76 2.67 1.60 -17.09
N GLU A 77 3.58 1.46 -18.06
CA GLU A 77 5.03 1.37 -17.79
C GLU A 77 5.64 2.66 -17.26
N SER A 78 5.09 3.79 -17.67
CA SER A 78 5.49 5.11 -17.19
C SER A 78 4.64 5.51 -15.98
N PRO A 79 5.13 6.41 -15.11
CA PRO A 79 4.32 6.94 -14.02
C PRO A 79 3.07 7.64 -14.55
N MET A 80 1.93 7.45 -13.86
CA MET A 80 0.70 8.23 -14.18
C MET A 80 0.87 9.70 -13.83
N VAL A 81 1.68 10.00 -12.81
CA VAL A 81 1.99 11.34 -12.33
C VAL A 81 3.46 11.65 -12.63
N PRO A 82 3.77 12.50 -13.62
CA PRO A 82 5.13 12.65 -14.14
C PRO A 82 6.13 13.31 -13.18
N ASN A 83 5.68 14.13 -12.22
CA ASN A 83 6.53 14.75 -11.21
C ASN A 83 5.92 14.54 -9.82
N GLU A 84 6.42 13.56 -9.08
CA GLU A 84 5.97 13.23 -7.73
C GLU A 84 6.12 14.42 -6.77
N TYR A 85 7.25 15.14 -6.83
CA TYR A 85 7.52 16.28 -5.95
C TYR A 85 6.49 17.40 -6.14
N LEU A 86 6.30 17.85 -7.39
CA LEU A 86 5.34 18.91 -7.69
C LEU A 86 3.90 18.46 -7.38
N ALA A 87 3.56 17.20 -7.67
CA ALA A 87 2.23 16.70 -7.39
C ALA A 87 1.92 16.66 -5.88
N LEU A 88 2.91 16.30 -5.05
CA LEU A 88 2.77 16.32 -3.60
C LEU A 88 2.69 17.75 -3.04
N GLU A 89 3.43 18.70 -3.63
CA GLU A 89 3.38 20.12 -3.26
C GLU A 89 2.01 20.73 -3.59
N ASP A 90 1.52 20.53 -4.82
CA ASP A 90 0.30 21.17 -5.33
C ASP A 90 -0.98 20.45 -4.88
N ASN A 91 -0.93 19.12 -4.70
CA ASN A 91 -2.11 18.26 -4.50
C ASN A 91 -2.02 17.36 -3.27
N GLY A 92 -1.18 17.70 -2.28
CA GLY A 92 -0.90 16.87 -1.11
C GLY A 92 -2.16 16.35 -0.40
N VAL A 93 -3.18 17.19 -0.19
CA VAL A 93 -4.45 16.80 0.46
C VAL A 93 -5.21 15.74 -0.35
N ILE A 94 -5.21 15.87 -1.68
CA ILE A 94 -5.92 14.94 -2.57
C ILE A 94 -5.16 13.61 -2.64
N LEU A 95 -3.83 13.66 -2.74
CA LEU A 95 -2.97 12.48 -2.75
C LEU A 95 -2.99 11.75 -1.40
N GLU A 96 -3.04 12.47 -0.28
CA GLU A 96 -3.24 11.89 1.05
C GLU A 96 -4.61 11.18 1.13
N ARG A 97 -5.68 11.81 0.64
CA ARG A 97 -7.00 11.18 0.58
C ARG A 97 -7.00 9.92 -0.30
N LEU A 98 -6.30 9.97 -1.43
CA LEU A 98 -6.19 8.85 -2.36
C LEU A 98 -5.41 7.69 -1.75
N LEU A 99 -4.21 7.95 -1.19
CA LEU A 99 -3.22 6.95 -0.81
C LEU A 99 -3.26 6.57 0.68
N VAL A 100 -3.33 7.56 1.57
CA VAL A 100 -3.30 7.32 3.02
C VAL A 100 -4.69 6.91 3.51
N ASN A 101 -5.72 7.64 3.10
CA ASN A 101 -7.11 7.39 3.51
C ASN A 101 -7.82 6.33 2.65
N GLN A 102 -7.06 5.54 1.90
CA GLN A 102 -7.55 4.41 1.10
C GLN A 102 -8.59 4.80 0.02
N GLY A 103 -8.57 6.06 -0.44
CA GLY A 103 -9.42 6.51 -1.54
C GLY A 103 -9.24 5.71 -2.83
N TYR A 104 -8.07 5.11 -3.01
CA TYR A 104 -7.73 4.23 -4.15
C TYR A 104 -8.61 2.98 -4.24
N LYS A 105 -9.24 2.53 -3.15
CA LYS A 105 -10.06 1.31 -3.13
C LYS A 105 -11.21 1.34 -4.14
N ARG A 106 -11.70 2.52 -4.50
CA ARG A 106 -12.75 2.68 -5.52
C ARG A 106 -12.31 2.25 -6.93
N PHE A 107 -11.01 2.13 -7.19
CA PHE A 107 -10.44 1.69 -8.46
C PHE A 107 -9.98 0.23 -8.44
N ILE A 108 -10.11 -0.44 -7.29
CA ILE A 108 -9.86 -1.87 -7.17
C ILE A 108 -11.11 -2.62 -7.63
N MET A 109 -10.96 -3.41 -8.69
CA MET A 109 -12.02 -4.28 -9.20
C MET A 109 -12.09 -5.60 -8.43
N ASP A 110 -10.93 -6.12 -8.02
CA ASP A 110 -10.79 -7.34 -7.22
C ASP A 110 -9.46 -7.30 -6.45
N SER A 111 -9.41 -7.90 -5.27
CA SER A 111 -8.24 -7.92 -4.40
C SER A 111 -8.27 -9.15 -3.50
N TYR A 112 -7.24 -9.98 -3.58
CA TYR A 112 -7.11 -11.17 -2.72
C TYR A 112 -5.65 -11.44 -2.34
N THR A 113 -5.47 -12.05 -1.18
CA THR A 113 -4.15 -12.46 -0.71
C THR A 113 -3.78 -13.79 -1.35
N SER A 114 -2.78 -13.78 -2.23
CA SER A 114 -2.30 -14.99 -2.91
C SER A 114 -1.40 -15.85 -2.01
N HIS A 115 -0.66 -15.19 -1.13
CA HIS A 115 0.22 -15.84 -0.16
C HIS A 115 0.36 -14.95 1.09
N SER A 116 0.44 -15.58 2.25
CA SER A 116 0.70 -14.90 3.52
C SER A 116 1.56 -15.78 4.41
N SER A 117 2.53 -15.17 5.10
CA SER A 117 3.35 -15.85 6.09
C SER A 117 3.55 -14.95 7.31
N VAL A 118 3.84 -15.56 8.46
CA VAL A 118 4.18 -14.84 9.69
C VAL A 118 5.55 -15.27 10.13
N SER A 119 6.44 -14.30 10.35
CA SER A 119 7.79 -14.54 10.86
C SER A 119 8.15 -13.47 11.88
N CYS A 120 8.61 -13.88 13.07
CA CYS A 120 9.02 -12.99 14.15
C CYS A 120 7.98 -11.90 14.51
N GLY A 121 6.68 -12.23 14.48
CA GLY A 121 5.59 -11.28 14.76
C GLY A 121 5.29 -10.30 13.63
N VAL A 122 5.92 -10.47 12.46
CA VAL A 122 5.65 -9.72 11.23
C VAL A 122 4.84 -10.59 10.28
N THR A 123 3.73 -10.05 9.79
CA THR A 123 2.94 -10.66 8.72
C THR A 123 3.44 -10.14 7.38
N PHE A 124 3.72 -11.04 6.45
CA PHE A 124 4.10 -10.75 5.07
C PHE A 124 2.97 -11.22 4.16
N VAL A 125 2.62 -10.42 3.15
CA VAL A 125 1.58 -10.76 2.17
C VAL A 125 2.04 -10.47 0.75
N ASP A 126 1.64 -11.36 -0.16
CA ASP A 126 1.62 -11.11 -1.60
C ASP A 126 0.15 -10.88 -2.01
N GLN A 127 -0.20 -9.61 -2.22
CA GLN A 127 -1.56 -9.20 -2.58
C GLN A 127 -1.70 -9.10 -4.10
N VAL A 128 -2.69 -9.81 -4.66
CA VAL A 128 -3.07 -9.69 -6.06
C VAL A 128 -4.20 -8.69 -6.17
N ILE A 129 -4.04 -7.68 -7.02
CA ILE A 129 -4.93 -6.53 -7.12
C ILE A 129 -5.25 -6.30 -8.60
N LYS A 130 -6.53 -6.35 -8.95
CA LYS A 130 -7.05 -5.98 -10.26
C LYS A 130 -7.55 -4.54 -10.22
N ILE A 131 -7.00 -3.68 -11.06
CA ILE A 131 -7.18 -2.22 -11.00
C ILE A 131 -7.80 -1.71 -12.31
N ASP A 132 -8.79 -0.82 -12.19
CA ASP A 132 -9.32 -0.02 -13.30
C ASP A 132 -8.46 1.24 -13.51
N LEU A 133 -7.59 1.19 -14.53
CA LEU A 133 -6.72 2.30 -14.91
C LEU A 133 -7.49 3.46 -15.56
N ARG A 134 -8.64 3.20 -16.20
CA ARG A 134 -9.43 4.26 -16.82
C ARG A 134 -10.07 5.13 -15.75
N GLY A 135 -10.73 4.52 -14.77
CA GLY A 135 -11.31 5.22 -13.64
C GLY A 135 -10.25 6.03 -12.87
N LEU A 136 -9.09 5.42 -12.60
CA LEU A 136 -8.00 6.11 -11.91
C LEU A 136 -7.47 7.30 -12.72
N ARG A 137 -7.24 7.13 -14.03
CA ARG A 137 -6.76 8.21 -14.90
C ARG A 137 -7.76 9.38 -14.97
N ASN A 138 -9.05 9.07 -15.07
CA ASN A 138 -10.09 10.10 -15.10
C ASN A 138 -10.10 10.90 -13.79
N PHE A 139 -10.01 10.22 -12.64
CA PHE A 139 -9.92 10.88 -11.34
C PHE A 139 -8.72 11.83 -11.24
N LEU A 140 -7.53 11.37 -11.66
CA LEU A 140 -6.33 12.24 -11.66
C LEU A 140 -6.47 13.46 -12.56
N GLN A 141 -7.26 13.37 -13.63
CA GLN A 141 -7.51 14.50 -14.54
C GLN A 141 -8.60 15.44 -14.03
N GLU A 142 -9.64 14.90 -13.40
CA GLU A 142 -10.73 15.68 -12.81
C GLU A 142 -10.28 16.48 -11.60
N GLU A 143 -9.41 15.90 -10.76
CA GLU A 143 -8.80 16.55 -9.61
C GLU A 143 -7.61 17.45 -9.97
N GLY A 144 -7.27 17.60 -11.25
CA GLY A 144 -6.21 18.50 -11.72
C GLY A 144 -4.77 18.03 -11.47
N ILE A 145 -4.57 16.80 -10.99
CA ILE A 145 -3.24 16.21 -10.72
C ILE A 145 -2.47 15.97 -12.03
N THR A 146 -3.18 15.60 -13.09
CA THR A 146 -2.61 15.36 -14.42
C THR A 146 -3.36 16.16 -15.48
N LYS A 147 -2.64 16.58 -16.53
CA LYS A 147 -3.26 17.30 -17.64
C LYS A 147 -4.15 16.35 -18.46
N LYS A 148 -5.29 16.86 -18.92
CA LYS A 148 -6.07 16.19 -19.97
C LYS A 148 -5.24 16.21 -21.25
N PHE A 149 -4.93 15.05 -21.79
CA PHE A 149 -4.36 14.95 -23.13
C PHE A 149 -5.51 15.19 -24.13
N GLY A 150 -5.53 16.35 -24.80
CA GLY A 150 -6.50 16.64 -25.87
C GLY A 150 -7.26 17.96 -25.77
N LEU A 151 -6.54 19.07 -25.61
CA LEU A 151 -6.96 20.39 -26.11
C LEU A 151 -5.81 20.97 -26.94
#